data_AF-A0A844AST2-F1
#
_entry.id   AF-A0A844AST2-F1
#
_cell.length_a   1.000
_cell.length_b   1.000
_cell.length_c   1.000
_cell.angle_alpha   90.00
_cell.angle_beta   90.00
_cell.angle_gamma   90.00
#
_symmetry.space_group_name_H-M   'P 1'
#
loop_
_entity.id
_entity.type
_entity.pdbx_description
1 polymer ?
#
loop_
_entity_poly.entity_id
_entity_poly.type
_entity_poly.pdbx_seq_one_letter_code
_entity_poly.pdbx_strand_id
1 'polypeptide(L)'
;MQVFNFSEIVGNSITFSSTQDSISFEGWLPARDLRFAQEGSDVVVSTSYGSFTLLNTDVSSLSSANFNFADGSVALFDSAAGLLIGTSANDYIDIRSGGDDIVSAGDGDDVIYAGSALNGSDEIDGGAGSDRLIVSGPDETAVEFTATTLTGVETIEIQRDTSVSLQLDNAAVATAQDATLTIDGSALSENDILVVDGSDVAGGSLIVTGGAGGDTLIAGSGNDQLTAGDGKDTVDGGDGNDVLNGGLGGDTLTGGSGDDRFVFGLGTPRSDSSPVDPNLIDVITDFEGAGAAGGDLIDLPAFWQSLPLVFAGEAPQIFVHDNIGQDGVQMPEEWVGDGLADVLWQHVNGRVEVWVDANDDGQFSEGDLLFYLNGIQSLNEDDFVDNFVAWRGTASDDVQSFDSKDNIAYGVDGDDTLSGEDGDDALY
;
A
#
# COMPACT_ATOMS: atom_id res chain seq x y z
N MET A 1 45.55 -0.54 -14.59
CA MET A 1 44.76 0.10 -15.65
C MET A 1 44.43 -0.92 -16.71
N GLN A 2 43.46 -1.74 -16.37
CA GLN A 2 42.75 -2.65 -17.26
C GLN A 2 41.38 -2.03 -17.56
N VAL A 3 40.86 -2.32 -18.75
CA VAL A 3 39.48 -2.02 -19.11
C VAL A 3 38.81 -3.36 -19.34
N PHE A 4 37.78 -3.65 -18.54
CA PHE A 4 36.99 -4.87 -18.63
C PHE A 4 35.71 -4.58 -19.42
N ASN A 5 35.28 -5.49 -20.30
CA ASN A 5 33.97 -5.39 -20.93
C ASN A 5 32.95 -6.18 -20.13
N PHE A 6 31.78 -5.61 -19.86
CA PHE A 6 30.71 -6.27 -19.11
C PHE A 6 30.39 -7.67 -19.66
N SER A 7 30.22 -7.82 -20.98
CA SER A 7 29.95 -9.10 -21.65
C SER A 7 31.02 -10.18 -21.47
N GLU A 8 32.23 -9.80 -21.08
CA GLU A 8 33.34 -10.74 -20.82
C GLU A 8 33.45 -11.13 -19.34
N ILE A 9 32.97 -10.28 -18.43
CA ILE A 9 33.12 -10.46 -16.98
C ILE A 9 31.85 -10.95 -16.29
N VAL A 10 30.68 -10.85 -16.93
CA VAL A 10 29.42 -11.35 -16.36
C VAL A 10 29.54 -12.83 -15.96
N GLY A 11 29.09 -13.16 -14.75
CA GLY A 11 29.20 -14.48 -14.13
C GLY A 11 30.57 -14.81 -13.53
N ASN A 12 31.55 -13.89 -13.57
CA ASN A 12 32.91 -14.12 -13.08
C ASN A 12 33.27 -13.17 -11.93
N SER A 13 34.34 -13.52 -11.21
CA SER A 13 34.99 -12.67 -10.21
C SER A 13 36.32 -12.14 -10.76
N ILE A 14 36.57 -10.85 -10.63
CA ILE A 14 37.77 -10.18 -11.15
C ILE A 14 38.52 -9.46 -10.03
N THR A 15 39.85 -9.46 -10.09
CA THR A 15 40.65 -8.56 -9.26
C THR A 15 40.57 -7.16 -9.85
N PHE A 16 40.12 -6.20 -9.06
CA PHE A 16 39.82 -4.85 -9.53
C PHE A 16 40.52 -3.81 -8.65
N SER A 17 41.14 -2.80 -9.28
CA SER A 17 41.69 -1.65 -8.57
C SER A 17 40.83 -0.42 -8.85
N SER A 18 40.08 0.06 -7.85
CA SER A 18 39.20 1.23 -7.98
C SER A 18 39.93 2.54 -8.35
N THR A 19 41.25 2.60 -8.17
CA THR A 19 42.05 3.78 -8.57
C THR A 19 42.64 3.71 -9.98
N GLN A 20 42.55 2.55 -10.64
CA GLN A 20 43.24 2.32 -11.91
C GLN A 20 42.41 1.66 -13.00
N ASP A 21 41.45 0.83 -12.62
CA ASP A 21 40.73 -0.04 -13.54
C ASP A 21 39.32 0.49 -13.80
N SER A 22 38.75 0.07 -14.93
CA SER A 22 37.41 0.49 -15.33
C SER A 22 36.67 -0.62 -16.06
N ILE A 23 35.35 -0.51 -16.10
CA ILE A 23 34.44 -1.41 -16.79
C ILE A 23 33.72 -0.62 -17.89
N SER A 24 33.56 -1.25 -19.05
CA SER A 24 32.80 -0.71 -20.18
C SER A 24 31.51 -1.51 -20.37
N PHE A 25 30.41 -0.79 -20.51
CA PHE A 25 29.06 -1.32 -20.72
C PHE A 25 28.57 -0.98 -22.12
N GLU A 26 27.85 -1.91 -22.73
CA GLU A 26 27.23 -1.72 -24.03
C GLU A 26 26.06 -0.73 -23.97
N GLY A 27 25.72 -0.08 -25.09
CA GLY A 27 24.72 1.00 -25.13
C GLY A 27 23.26 0.58 -24.96
N TRP A 28 23.00 -0.68 -24.57
CA TRP A 28 21.68 -1.17 -24.18
C TRP A 28 21.58 -1.40 -22.67
N LEU A 29 22.66 -1.20 -21.93
CA LEU A 29 22.74 -1.39 -20.48
C LEU A 29 23.09 -0.05 -19.82
N PRO A 30 22.08 0.72 -19.39
CA PRO A 30 22.29 2.01 -18.73
C PRO A 30 22.85 1.86 -17.31
N ALA A 31 23.40 2.94 -16.78
CA ALA A 31 23.89 3.00 -15.42
C ALA A 31 22.79 2.70 -14.38
N ARG A 32 21.56 3.18 -14.61
CA ARG A 32 20.39 2.90 -13.76
C ARG A 32 20.20 1.42 -13.42
N ASP A 33 20.56 0.50 -14.33
CA ASP A 33 20.39 -0.94 -14.17
C ASP A 33 21.38 -1.56 -13.19
N LEU A 34 22.42 -0.81 -12.77
CA LEU A 34 23.42 -1.30 -11.84
C LEU A 34 22.90 -1.35 -10.40
N ARG A 35 23.30 -2.41 -9.69
CA ARG A 35 23.10 -2.57 -8.25
C ARG A 35 24.42 -2.97 -7.61
N PHE A 36 24.79 -2.30 -6.53
CA PHE A 36 26.03 -2.54 -5.80
C PHE A 36 25.74 -3.07 -4.41
N ALA A 37 26.29 -4.24 -4.09
CA ALA A 37 26.22 -4.84 -2.77
C ALA A 37 27.63 -5.17 -2.25
N GLN A 38 27.93 -4.76 -1.02
CA GLN A 38 29.16 -5.13 -0.34
C GLN A 38 29.00 -6.54 0.26
N GLU A 39 29.79 -7.51 -0.20
CA GLU A 39 29.82 -8.88 0.32
C GLU A 39 31.19 -9.18 0.95
N GLY A 40 31.29 -8.97 2.26
CA GLY A 40 32.57 -9.08 2.97
C GLY A 40 33.58 -8.07 2.42
N SER A 41 34.69 -8.54 1.86
CA SER A 41 35.73 -7.69 1.25
C SER A 41 35.51 -7.39 -0.23
N ASP A 42 34.45 -7.92 -0.82
CA ASP A 42 34.22 -7.90 -2.27
C ASP A 42 32.96 -7.10 -2.58
N VAL A 43 32.86 -6.55 -3.79
CA VAL A 43 31.62 -5.91 -4.28
C VAL A 43 30.98 -6.81 -5.32
N VAL A 44 29.71 -7.13 -5.13
CA VAL A 44 28.88 -7.74 -6.18
C VAL A 44 28.17 -6.63 -6.93
N VAL A 45 28.37 -6.59 -8.25
CA VAL A 45 27.66 -5.70 -9.15
C VAL A 45 26.65 -6.52 -9.92
N SER A 46 25.37 -6.22 -9.74
CA SER A 46 24.26 -6.93 -10.36
C SER A 46 23.54 -6.05 -11.37
N THR A 47 23.01 -6.68 -12.41
CA THR A 47 22.21 -6.07 -13.48
C THR A 47 21.04 -6.99 -13.82
N SER A 48 20.10 -6.49 -14.62
CA SER A 48 19.03 -7.29 -15.24
C SER A 48 19.53 -8.47 -16.11
N TYR A 49 20.81 -8.45 -16.52
CA TYR A 49 21.43 -9.44 -17.41
C TYR A 49 22.44 -10.36 -16.72
N GLY A 50 22.60 -10.24 -15.39
CA GLY A 50 23.52 -11.04 -14.59
C GLY A 50 24.40 -10.18 -13.69
N SER A 51 25.30 -10.84 -12.96
CA SER A 51 26.18 -10.18 -11.99
C SER A 51 27.64 -10.57 -12.17
N PHE A 52 28.55 -9.77 -11.63
CA PHE A 52 29.97 -10.07 -11.52
C PHE A 52 30.51 -9.58 -10.17
N THR A 53 31.65 -10.10 -9.75
CA THR A 53 32.25 -9.76 -8.44
C THR A 53 33.58 -9.02 -8.61
N LEU A 54 33.73 -7.90 -7.92
CA LEU A 54 34.98 -7.16 -7.76
C LEU A 54 35.66 -7.61 -6.46
N LEU A 55 36.73 -8.39 -6.59
CA LEU A 55 37.44 -8.94 -5.45
C LEU A 55 38.26 -7.87 -4.72
N ASN A 56 38.25 -7.90 -3.39
CA ASN A 56 38.98 -6.98 -2.49
C ASN A 56 38.71 -5.50 -2.79
N THR A 57 37.46 -5.18 -3.12
CA THR A 57 37.00 -3.83 -3.45
C THR A 57 35.95 -3.42 -2.43
N ASP A 58 35.97 -2.14 -2.06
CA ASP A 58 34.97 -1.52 -1.21
C ASP A 58 34.10 -0.60 -2.06
N VAL A 59 32.77 -0.65 -1.90
CA VAL A 59 31.83 0.22 -2.63
C VAL A 59 32.20 1.70 -2.43
N SER A 60 32.58 2.10 -1.21
CA SER A 60 32.99 3.49 -0.90
C SER A 60 34.26 3.95 -1.62
N SER A 61 35.01 3.01 -2.21
CA SER A 61 36.21 3.32 -3.00
C SER A 61 35.93 3.51 -4.48
N LEU A 62 34.71 3.19 -4.94
CA LEU A 62 34.31 3.33 -6.34
C LEU A 62 34.07 4.81 -6.70
N SER A 63 34.19 5.10 -7.98
CA SER A 63 33.95 6.44 -8.55
C SER A 63 33.44 6.33 -9.98
N SER A 64 32.97 7.44 -10.54
CA SER A 64 32.53 7.51 -11.94
C SER A 64 33.63 7.11 -12.95
N ALA A 65 34.91 7.24 -12.60
CA ALA A 65 36.01 6.79 -13.44
C ALA A 65 36.06 5.25 -13.62
N ASN A 66 35.39 4.49 -12.75
CA ASN A 66 35.37 3.04 -12.81
C ASN A 66 34.34 2.49 -13.80
N PHE A 67 33.37 3.28 -14.26
CA PHE A 67 32.25 2.80 -15.09
C PHE A 67 32.08 3.68 -16.32
N ASN A 68 32.11 3.07 -17.51
CA ASN A 68 31.96 3.76 -18.79
C ASN A 68 30.77 3.18 -19.54
N PHE A 69 29.75 3.99 -19.82
CA PHE A 69 28.55 3.56 -20.52
C PHE A 69 28.51 4.13 -21.93
N ALA A 70 28.22 3.27 -22.91
CA ALA A 70 28.17 3.68 -24.31
C ALA A 70 26.90 4.44 -24.70
N ASP A 71 25.85 4.38 -23.88
CA ASP A 71 24.61 5.14 -24.06
C ASP A 71 24.69 6.58 -23.54
N GLY A 72 25.75 6.91 -22.79
CA GLY A 72 25.99 8.24 -22.23
C GLY A 72 25.60 8.39 -20.77
N SER A 73 24.99 7.36 -20.16
CA SER A 73 24.69 7.37 -18.73
C SER A 73 25.95 7.34 -17.86
N VAL A 74 25.80 7.71 -16.58
CA VAL A 74 26.87 7.81 -15.60
C VAL A 74 26.50 7.10 -14.30
N ALA A 75 27.51 6.52 -13.66
CA ALA A 75 27.43 6.05 -12.28
C ALA A 75 28.22 7.00 -11.39
N LEU A 76 27.53 7.79 -10.58
CA LEU A 76 28.11 8.77 -9.67
C LEU A 76 28.11 8.21 -8.25
N PHE A 77 29.22 8.42 -7.53
CA PHE A 77 29.41 7.95 -6.16
C PHE A 77 29.94 9.10 -5.33
N ASP A 78 29.36 9.31 -4.15
CA ASP A 78 29.91 10.22 -3.14
C ASP A 78 30.33 9.51 -1.85
N SER A 79 31.24 10.16 -1.14
CA SER A 79 31.76 9.79 0.18
C SER A 79 31.83 10.99 1.15
N ALA A 80 31.39 12.18 0.71
CA ALA A 80 31.31 13.41 1.50
C ALA A 80 30.16 14.28 0.97
N ALA A 81 30.00 15.50 1.50
CA ALA A 81 29.08 16.49 0.93
C ALA A 81 29.53 16.89 -0.48
N GLY A 82 28.64 16.79 -1.47
CA GLY A 82 28.97 17.01 -2.87
C GLY A 82 27.86 17.58 -3.75
N LEU A 83 28.23 17.86 -4.99
CA LEU A 83 27.34 18.24 -6.08
C LEU A 83 27.42 17.15 -7.14
N LEU A 84 26.35 16.39 -7.31
CA LEU A 84 26.24 15.30 -8.26
C LEU A 84 25.30 15.74 -9.38
N ILE A 85 25.83 15.75 -10.61
CA ILE A 85 25.07 16.16 -11.80
C ILE A 85 25.12 14.99 -12.77
N GLY A 86 23.94 14.41 -13.03
CA GLY A 86 23.76 13.40 -14.07
C GLY A 86 23.71 14.01 -15.47
N THR A 87 23.03 13.33 -16.36
CA THR A 87 23.08 13.54 -17.80
C THR A 87 21.66 13.64 -18.37
N SER A 88 21.47 13.26 -19.62
CA SER A 88 20.14 13.16 -20.22
C SER A 88 19.76 11.70 -20.49
N ALA A 89 20.46 10.78 -19.83
CA ALA A 89 20.36 9.34 -19.97
C ALA A 89 20.17 8.74 -18.59
N ASN A 90 19.74 7.48 -18.54
CA ASN A 90 19.31 6.83 -17.29
C ASN A 90 20.49 6.54 -16.36
N ASP A 91 20.66 7.37 -15.35
CA ASP A 91 21.82 7.45 -14.50
C ASP A 91 21.67 6.67 -13.19
N TYR A 92 22.81 6.40 -12.58
CA TYR A 92 22.94 5.84 -11.24
C TYR A 92 23.67 6.85 -10.36
N ILE A 93 23.05 7.24 -9.26
CA ILE A 93 23.61 8.22 -8.33
C ILE A 93 23.59 7.60 -6.93
N ASP A 94 24.73 7.59 -6.25
CA ASP A 94 24.87 6.99 -4.92
C ASP A 94 25.45 7.99 -3.93
N ILE A 95 24.57 8.45 -3.04
CA ILE A 95 24.86 9.36 -1.93
C ILE A 95 24.75 8.65 -0.57
N ARG A 96 24.72 7.30 -0.54
CA ARG A 96 24.50 6.54 0.72
C ARG A 96 25.52 6.81 1.81
N SER A 97 26.76 7.09 1.42
CA SER A 97 27.88 7.36 2.33
C SER A 97 28.28 8.84 2.36
N GLY A 98 27.46 9.72 1.78
CA GLY A 98 27.72 11.14 1.57
C GLY A 98 27.56 12.02 2.81
N GLY A 99 27.60 13.33 2.59
CA GLY A 99 27.31 14.36 3.58
C GLY A 99 25.99 15.03 3.26
N ASP A 100 25.93 16.37 3.36
CA ASP A 100 24.81 17.13 2.82
C ASP A 100 25.06 17.33 1.31
N ASP A 101 24.24 16.70 0.48
CA ASP A 101 24.45 16.53 -0.95
C ASP A 101 23.44 17.32 -1.79
N ILE A 102 23.88 17.79 -2.95
CA ILE A 102 23.02 18.39 -3.97
C ILE A 102 23.06 17.49 -5.20
N VAL A 103 21.94 16.86 -5.51
CA VAL A 103 21.76 15.97 -6.65
C VAL A 103 20.87 16.64 -7.69
N SER A 104 21.32 16.62 -8.96
CA SER A 104 20.49 16.93 -10.13
C SER A 104 20.70 15.82 -11.14
N ALA A 105 19.73 14.90 -11.23
CA ALA A 105 19.88 13.68 -12.00
C ALA A 105 19.76 13.93 -13.51
N GLY A 106 18.83 14.79 -13.93
CA GLY A 106 18.84 15.41 -15.25
C GLY A 106 17.62 15.01 -16.07
N ASP A 107 17.79 14.67 -17.35
CA ASP A 107 16.70 14.03 -18.11
C ASP A 107 16.93 12.52 -18.11
N GLY A 108 15.87 11.75 -18.38
CA GLY A 108 15.93 10.30 -18.40
C GLY A 108 15.31 9.75 -17.13
N ASP A 109 15.23 8.43 -17.05
CA ASP A 109 14.76 7.81 -15.83
C ASP A 109 15.97 7.44 -14.98
N ASP A 110 16.12 8.05 -13.82
CA ASP A 110 17.30 7.92 -12.98
C ASP A 110 17.02 7.14 -11.70
N VAL A 111 18.09 6.62 -11.09
CA VAL A 111 18.02 6.00 -9.75
C VAL A 111 19.03 6.66 -8.83
N ILE A 112 18.53 7.14 -7.70
CA ILE A 112 19.29 7.80 -6.65
C ILE A 112 19.24 6.92 -5.40
N TYR A 113 20.40 6.57 -4.86
CA TYR A 113 20.52 5.81 -3.61
C TYR A 113 20.92 6.74 -2.48
N ALA A 114 20.05 6.85 -1.48
CA ALA A 114 20.27 7.61 -0.27
C ALA A 114 20.34 6.68 0.96
N GLY A 115 21.22 7.03 1.88
CA GLY A 115 21.57 6.21 3.03
C GLY A 115 21.27 6.92 4.34
N SER A 116 21.99 6.54 5.40
CA SER A 116 21.85 7.18 6.72
C SER A 116 22.35 8.62 6.82
N ALA A 117 23.01 9.12 5.77
CA ALA A 117 23.35 10.52 5.66
C ALA A 117 22.17 11.41 5.24
N LEU A 118 21.10 10.83 4.68
CA LEU A 118 19.94 11.58 4.19
C LEU A 118 19.29 12.37 5.32
N ASN A 119 19.25 13.68 5.19
CA ASN A 119 18.71 14.62 6.14
C ASN A 119 18.11 15.86 5.44
N GLY A 120 17.48 16.76 6.19
CA GLY A 120 16.84 17.96 5.63
C GLY A 120 17.78 19.00 4.99
N SER A 121 19.09 18.74 4.94
CA SER A 121 20.08 19.57 4.24
C SER A 121 20.40 19.05 2.84
N ASP A 122 19.97 17.83 2.51
CA ASP A 122 20.13 17.27 1.17
C ASP A 122 19.11 17.88 0.21
N GLU A 123 19.55 18.15 -1.03
CA GLU A 123 18.71 18.63 -2.12
C GLU A 123 18.73 17.60 -3.24
N ILE A 124 17.62 16.90 -3.48
CA ILE A 124 17.51 15.86 -4.49
C ILE A 124 16.53 16.30 -5.59
N ASP A 125 17.06 16.51 -6.78
CA ASP A 125 16.28 16.78 -7.99
C ASP A 125 16.43 15.61 -8.98
N GLY A 126 15.37 14.82 -9.16
CA GLY A 126 15.35 13.75 -10.18
C GLY A 126 15.27 14.31 -11.60
N GLY A 127 14.70 15.50 -11.77
CA GLY A 127 14.64 16.17 -13.06
C GLY A 127 13.47 15.68 -13.92
N ALA A 128 13.74 15.24 -15.14
CA ALA A 128 12.71 14.91 -16.13
C ALA A 128 12.76 13.44 -16.54
N GLY A 129 11.79 12.67 -16.09
CA GLY A 129 11.61 11.27 -16.49
C GLY A 129 10.70 10.59 -15.50
N SER A 130 10.96 9.31 -15.25
CA SER A 130 10.42 8.60 -14.09
C SER A 130 11.59 8.21 -13.17
N ASP A 131 11.79 9.03 -12.16
CA ASP A 131 12.94 8.99 -11.28
C ASP A 131 12.62 8.28 -9.95
N ARG A 132 13.61 7.53 -9.45
CA ARG A 132 13.44 6.73 -8.24
C ARG A 132 14.51 7.02 -7.21
N LEU A 133 14.08 7.44 -6.02
CA LEU A 133 14.88 7.54 -4.82
C LEU A 133 14.76 6.24 -4.02
N ILE A 134 15.88 5.63 -3.66
CA ILE A 134 15.94 4.46 -2.80
C ILE A 134 16.56 4.88 -1.47
N VAL A 135 15.81 4.71 -0.38
CA VAL A 135 16.22 5.11 0.96
C VAL A 135 16.58 3.88 1.78
N SER A 136 17.81 3.87 2.30
CA SER A 136 18.30 2.85 3.22
C SER A 136 19.01 3.53 4.41
N GLY A 137 18.25 4.05 5.39
CA GLY A 137 18.82 4.27 6.72
C GLY A 137 18.74 5.61 7.47
N PRO A 138 17.78 6.55 7.34
CA PRO A 138 17.69 7.59 8.37
C PRO A 138 17.08 6.97 9.65
N ASP A 139 17.89 6.32 10.51
CA ASP A 139 17.46 5.71 11.78
C ASP A 139 16.54 6.66 12.59
N GLU A 140 15.21 6.50 12.47
CA GLU A 140 14.16 7.17 13.26
C GLU A 140 14.14 8.73 13.16
N THR A 141 14.96 9.34 12.32
CA THR A 141 14.95 10.79 12.13
C THR A 141 14.03 11.17 10.99
N ALA A 142 13.05 12.03 11.27
CA ALA A 142 12.19 12.62 10.26
C ALA A 142 13.03 13.39 9.22
N VAL A 143 12.80 13.07 7.95
CA VAL A 143 13.32 13.77 6.78
C VAL A 143 12.19 14.64 6.24
N GLU A 144 12.45 15.94 6.17
CA GLU A 144 11.49 16.91 5.63
C GLU A 144 11.76 17.11 4.13
N PHE A 145 10.81 16.68 3.30
CA PHE A 145 10.81 16.86 1.86
C PHE A 145 9.97 18.08 1.47
N THR A 146 10.67 19.11 1.04
CA THR A 146 10.16 20.41 0.64
C THR A 146 10.47 20.66 -0.83
N ALA A 147 9.98 21.78 -1.39
CA ALA A 147 10.35 22.28 -2.71
C ALA A 147 11.87 22.41 -2.97
N THR A 148 12.68 22.42 -1.91
CA THR A 148 14.15 22.57 -2.01
C THR A 148 14.89 21.28 -1.71
N THR A 149 14.29 20.34 -0.99
CA THR A 149 14.97 19.10 -0.58
C THR A 149 14.60 17.91 -1.46
N LEU A 150 13.42 17.90 -2.10
CA LEU A 150 13.02 16.87 -3.05
C LEU A 150 12.19 17.47 -4.20
N THR A 151 12.64 17.29 -5.44
CA THR A 151 11.89 17.65 -6.65
C THR A 151 12.05 16.61 -7.76
N GLY A 152 11.03 16.47 -8.61
CA GLY A 152 11.11 15.63 -9.82
C GLY A 152 11.43 14.17 -9.53
N VAL A 153 10.96 13.62 -8.40
CA VAL A 153 11.07 12.20 -8.06
C VAL A 153 9.66 11.63 -8.00
N GLU A 154 9.41 10.55 -8.74
CA GLU A 154 8.10 9.91 -8.82
C GLU A 154 7.97 8.72 -7.87
N THR A 155 9.08 8.05 -7.55
CA THR A 155 9.08 6.86 -6.68
C THR A 155 10.09 7.00 -5.55
N ILE A 156 9.64 6.80 -4.31
CA ILE A 156 10.50 6.59 -3.15
C ILE A 156 10.34 5.14 -2.71
N GLU A 157 11.44 4.38 -2.71
CA GLU A 157 11.48 2.99 -2.24
C GLU A 157 12.25 2.92 -0.92
N ILE A 158 11.61 2.43 0.13
CA ILE A 158 12.22 2.26 1.44
C ILE A 158 12.73 0.82 1.57
N GLN A 159 14.00 0.66 1.92
CA GLN A 159 14.61 -0.65 2.12
C GLN A 159 14.33 -1.20 3.53
N ARG A 160 14.49 -2.52 3.67
CA ARG A 160 14.28 -3.25 4.95
C ARG A 160 15.06 -2.65 6.12
N ASP A 161 14.60 -2.98 7.33
CA ASP A 161 15.29 -2.67 8.59
C ASP A 161 15.56 -1.17 8.75
N THR A 162 14.63 -0.33 8.27
CA THR A 162 14.73 1.13 8.26
C THR A 162 13.40 1.74 8.69
N SER A 163 13.34 2.39 9.86
CA SER A 163 12.23 3.30 10.15
C SER A 163 12.45 4.64 9.45
N VAL A 164 11.43 5.16 8.79
CA VAL A 164 11.51 6.43 8.04
C VAL A 164 10.29 7.29 8.37
N SER A 165 10.53 8.57 8.61
CA SER A 165 9.48 9.57 8.65
C SER A 165 9.72 10.59 7.53
N LEU A 166 8.73 10.76 6.66
CA LEU A 166 8.72 11.64 5.52
C LEU A 166 7.65 12.70 5.74
N GLN A 167 8.07 13.96 5.82
CA GLN A 167 7.14 15.09 5.77
C GLN A 167 7.15 15.66 4.35
N LEU A 168 6.00 15.73 3.70
CA LEU A 168 5.87 16.15 2.30
C LEU A 168 5.24 17.54 2.20
N ASP A 169 5.81 18.40 1.37
CA ASP A 169 5.20 19.66 0.92
C ASP A 169 4.57 19.48 -0.48
N ASN A 170 3.52 20.24 -0.77
CA ASN A 170 2.89 20.34 -2.09
C ASN A 170 3.90 20.44 -3.26
N ALA A 171 5.01 21.16 -3.09
CA ALA A 171 6.00 21.31 -4.15
C ALA A 171 6.80 20.04 -4.44
N ALA A 172 7.04 19.18 -3.44
CA ALA A 172 7.72 17.90 -3.66
C ALA A 172 6.86 16.99 -4.56
N VAL A 173 5.55 16.96 -4.32
CA VAL A 173 4.59 16.14 -5.10
C VAL A 173 4.25 16.77 -6.45
N ALA A 174 4.02 18.09 -6.50
CA ALA A 174 3.61 18.78 -7.74
C ALA A 174 4.68 18.79 -8.84
N THR A 175 5.94 18.48 -8.50
CA THR A 175 7.02 18.35 -9.47
C THR A 175 7.15 16.95 -10.04
N ALA A 176 6.52 15.95 -9.42
CA ALA A 176 6.47 14.59 -9.95
C ALA A 176 5.65 14.54 -11.25
N GLN A 177 5.98 13.60 -12.14
CA GLN A 177 5.19 13.32 -13.34
C GLN A 177 3.73 13.00 -12.97
N ASP A 178 2.81 13.61 -13.73
CA ASP A 178 1.36 13.57 -13.47
C ASP A 178 0.94 14.05 -12.06
N ALA A 179 1.86 14.68 -11.32
CA ALA A 179 1.73 15.06 -9.92
C ALA A 179 1.37 13.86 -9.02
N THR A 180 1.90 12.66 -9.31
CA THR A 180 1.74 11.49 -8.44
C THR A 180 3.07 11.07 -7.84
N LEU A 181 3.13 10.99 -6.51
CA LEU A 181 4.28 10.44 -5.79
C LEU A 181 3.95 9.05 -5.25
N THR A 182 4.76 8.07 -5.61
CA THR A 182 4.66 6.69 -5.09
C THR A 182 5.68 6.49 -3.97
N ILE A 183 5.24 5.98 -2.82
CA ILE A 183 6.10 5.61 -1.69
C ILE A 183 5.87 4.13 -1.39
N ASP A 184 6.92 3.33 -1.52
CA ASP A 184 6.90 1.89 -1.29
C ASP A 184 7.73 1.52 -0.06
N GLY A 185 7.03 1.28 1.06
CA GLY A 185 7.53 0.75 2.32
C GLY A 185 7.31 -0.75 2.49
N SER A 186 6.87 -1.49 1.47
CA SER A 186 6.48 -2.91 1.59
C SER A 186 7.62 -3.85 2.04
N ALA A 187 8.87 -3.39 1.97
CA ALA A 187 10.03 -4.13 2.44
C ALA A 187 10.23 -4.07 3.98
N LEU A 188 9.58 -3.13 4.66
CA LEU A 188 9.73 -2.88 6.10
C LEU A 188 9.24 -4.08 6.94
N SER A 189 9.93 -4.34 8.04
CA SER A 189 9.60 -5.44 8.97
C SER A 189 8.66 -4.97 10.08
N GLU A 190 8.16 -5.91 10.89
CA GLU A 190 7.28 -5.63 12.03
C GLU A 190 7.85 -4.64 13.08
N ASN A 191 9.15 -4.37 13.05
CA ASN A 191 9.80 -3.44 13.99
C ASN A 191 10.13 -2.08 13.37
N ASP A 192 9.91 -1.93 12.06
CA ASP A 192 10.18 -0.71 11.34
C ASP A 192 8.88 0.07 11.17
N ILE A 193 8.96 1.39 11.19
CA ILE A 193 7.78 2.26 11.03
C ILE A 193 7.99 3.19 9.84
N LEU A 194 6.98 3.28 8.98
CA LEU A 194 6.81 4.32 7.99
C LEU A 194 5.85 5.39 8.52
N VAL A 195 6.33 6.63 8.59
CA VAL A 195 5.47 7.80 8.77
C VAL A 195 5.51 8.62 7.48
N VAL A 196 4.38 8.81 6.82
CA VAL A 196 4.20 9.77 5.74
C VAL A 196 3.24 10.84 6.22
N ASP A 197 3.68 12.10 6.22
CA ASP A 197 2.85 13.26 6.51
C ASP A 197 2.77 14.14 5.26
N GLY A 198 1.69 13.95 4.51
CA GLY A 198 1.31 14.70 3.33
C GLY A 198 0.29 15.81 3.59
N SER A 199 0.04 16.19 4.85
CA SER A 199 -1.02 17.14 5.19
C SER A 199 -0.84 18.54 4.57
N ASP A 200 0.38 18.90 4.18
CA ASP A 200 0.71 20.15 3.47
C ASP A 200 0.68 20.00 1.92
N VAL A 201 0.31 18.82 1.39
CA VAL A 201 0.17 18.55 -0.05
C VAL A 201 -1.20 19.02 -0.54
N ALA A 202 -1.27 20.27 -1.00
CA ALA A 202 -2.50 20.90 -1.49
C ALA A 202 -2.91 20.51 -2.94
N GLY A 203 -2.23 19.52 -3.54
CA GLY A 203 -2.51 19.03 -4.89
C GLY A 203 -1.49 18.01 -5.38
N GLY A 204 -1.94 17.14 -6.28
CA GLY A 204 -1.23 15.91 -6.64
C GLY A 204 -1.73 14.73 -5.80
N SER A 205 -1.44 13.51 -6.22
CA SER A 205 -1.89 12.27 -5.57
C SER A 205 -0.73 11.51 -4.95
N LEU A 206 -0.98 10.82 -3.86
CA LEU A 206 -0.07 9.89 -3.22
C LEU A 206 -0.51 8.45 -3.49
N ILE A 207 0.47 7.59 -3.77
CA ILE A 207 0.29 6.13 -3.74
C ILE A 207 1.26 5.61 -2.69
N VAL A 208 0.76 5.20 -1.54
CA VAL A 208 1.60 4.79 -0.41
C VAL A 208 1.30 3.35 -0.05
N THR A 209 2.36 2.54 0.01
CA THR A 209 2.34 1.21 0.60
C THR A 209 3.21 1.22 1.84
N GLY A 210 2.67 0.90 3.01
CA GLY A 210 3.42 0.69 4.23
C GLY A 210 4.01 -0.72 4.33
N GLY A 211 4.41 -1.09 5.53
CA GLY A 211 5.17 -2.28 5.88
C GLY A 211 4.39 -3.27 6.74
N ALA A 212 5.12 -3.96 7.63
CA ALA A 212 4.54 -4.87 8.60
C ALA A 212 4.48 -4.30 10.04
N GLY A 213 4.93 -3.05 10.22
CA GLY A 213 4.93 -2.34 11.50
C GLY A 213 3.76 -1.39 11.63
N GLY A 214 3.61 -0.74 12.79
CA GLY A 214 2.53 0.23 13.03
C GLY A 214 2.80 1.57 12.34
N ASP A 215 2.30 1.73 11.14
CA ASP A 215 2.58 2.83 10.24
C ASP A 215 1.61 4.01 10.40
N THR A 216 2.02 5.19 9.93
CA THR A 216 1.17 6.39 9.90
C THR A 216 1.21 7.01 8.53
N LEU A 217 0.10 6.93 7.80
CA LEU A 217 -0.04 7.43 6.44
C LEU A 217 -1.07 8.56 6.44
N ILE A 218 -0.62 9.80 6.35
CA ILE A 218 -1.47 10.98 6.23
C ILE A 218 -1.23 11.53 4.83
N ALA A 219 -2.28 11.64 4.03
CA ALA A 219 -2.21 12.19 2.70
C ALA A 219 -2.70 13.66 2.65
N GLY A 220 -3.09 14.13 1.48
CA GLY A 220 -3.22 15.56 1.17
C GLY A 220 -4.58 15.92 0.63
N SER A 221 -4.62 16.85 -0.33
CA SER A 221 -5.85 17.23 -1.05
C SER A 221 -6.04 16.46 -2.38
N GLY A 222 -5.29 15.36 -2.57
CA GLY A 222 -5.24 14.55 -3.78
C GLY A 222 -6.29 13.45 -3.79
N ASN A 223 -6.45 12.74 -4.91
CA ASN A 223 -7.15 11.44 -4.86
C ASN A 223 -6.09 10.37 -4.59
N ASP A 224 -6.03 9.89 -3.38
CA ASP A 224 -4.90 9.14 -2.83
C ASP A 224 -5.21 7.64 -2.73
N GLN A 225 -4.17 6.82 -2.78
CA GLN A 225 -4.25 5.36 -2.59
C GLN A 225 -3.30 4.96 -1.48
N LEU A 226 -3.86 4.58 -0.33
CA LEU A 226 -3.11 4.30 0.88
C LEU A 226 -3.36 2.84 1.31
N THR A 227 -2.29 2.05 1.37
CA THR A 227 -2.29 0.68 1.90
C THR A 227 -1.28 0.60 3.03
N ALA A 228 -1.71 0.47 4.28
CA ALA A 228 -0.79 0.54 5.42
C ALA A 228 -0.02 -0.77 5.67
N GLY A 229 -0.66 -1.92 5.51
CA GLY A 229 0.03 -3.22 5.50
C GLY A 229 -0.32 -4.06 6.72
N ASP A 230 0.65 -4.72 7.34
CA ASP A 230 0.40 -5.38 8.62
C ASP A 230 0.79 -4.41 9.74
N GLY A 231 0.15 -4.47 10.90
CA GLY A 231 0.52 -3.59 12.01
C GLY A 231 -0.68 -3.10 12.80
N LYS A 232 -0.59 -1.85 13.23
CA LYS A 232 -1.69 -1.11 13.85
C LYS A 232 -1.52 0.30 13.34
N ASP A 233 -2.25 0.57 12.28
CA ASP A 233 -1.91 1.67 11.43
C ASP A 233 -2.86 2.84 11.65
N THR A 234 -2.38 4.03 11.31
CA THR A 234 -3.20 5.23 11.23
C THR A 234 -3.17 5.73 9.81
N VAL A 235 -4.33 5.76 9.16
CA VAL A 235 -4.48 6.18 7.76
C VAL A 235 -5.47 7.33 7.69
N ASP A 236 -5.08 8.42 7.05
CA ASP A 236 -5.88 9.63 6.83
C ASP A 236 -5.78 10.05 5.35
N GLY A 237 -6.90 9.99 4.63
CA GLY A 237 -6.98 10.33 3.19
C GLY A 237 -6.84 11.83 2.94
N GLY A 238 -7.44 12.66 3.79
CA GLY A 238 -7.39 14.11 3.67
C GLY A 238 -8.57 14.67 2.86
N ASP A 239 -8.33 15.56 1.89
CA ASP A 239 -9.38 15.95 0.94
C ASP A 239 -9.18 15.17 -0.36
N GLY A 240 -10.26 14.73 -1.00
CA GLY A 240 -10.14 13.94 -2.22
C GLY A 240 -11.13 12.80 -2.25
N ASN A 241 -11.09 12.02 -3.32
CA ASN A 241 -11.78 10.74 -3.34
C ASN A 241 -10.71 9.65 -3.19
N ASP A 242 -10.55 9.17 -1.97
CA ASP A 242 -9.40 8.36 -1.58
C ASP A 242 -9.75 6.87 -1.52
N VAL A 243 -8.72 6.02 -1.62
CA VAL A 243 -8.85 4.57 -1.45
C VAL A 243 -7.93 4.14 -0.29
N LEU A 244 -8.54 3.71 0.80
CA LEU A 244 -7.86 3.40 2.06
C LEU A 244 -7.97 1.91 2.37
N ASN A 245 -6.83 1.29 2.66
CA ASN A 245 -6.72 -0.09 3.11
C ASN A 245 -5.79 -0.13 4.33
N GLY A 246 -6.35 -0.42 5.51
CA GLY A 246 -5.55 -0.61 6.73
C GLY A 246 -4.65 -1.83 6.60
N GLY A 247 -5.24 -2.97 6.23
CA GLY A 247 -4.53 -4.22 6.02
C GLY A 247 -4.77 -5.18 7.19
N LEU A 248 -3.71 -5.76 7.76
CA LEU A 248 -3.82 -6.65 8.92
C LEU A 248 -3.50 -5.88 10.20
N GLY A 249 -4.44 -5.79 11.11
CA GLY A 249 -4.22 -4.98 12.30
C GLY A 249 -5.51 -4.57 12.94
N GLY A 250 -5.42 -3.72 13.95
CA GLY A 250 -6.57 -2.92 14.38
C GLY A 250 -6.27 -1.48 14.00
N ASP A 251 -6.71 -1.12 12.80
CA ASP A 251 -6.31 0.11 12.15
C ASP A 251 -7.30 1.24 12.42
N THR A 252 -6.82 2.48 12.34
CA THR A 252 -7.65 3.68 12.43
C THR A 252 -7.63 4.37 11.07
N LEU A 253 -8.78 4.39 10.40
CA LEU A 253 -8.94 4.92 9.06
C LEU A 253 -9.83 6.17 9.10
N THR A 254 -9.42 7.23 8.41
CA THR A 254 -10.16 8.49 8.26
C THR A 254 -10.18 8.83 6.78
N GLY A 255 -11.37 8.89 6.18
CA GLY A 255 -11.49 9.24 4.76
C GLY A 255 -11.18 10.70 4.55
N GLY A 256 -11.82 11.55 5.37
CA GLY A 256 -11.69 12.99 5.31
C GLY A 256 -12.81 13.60 4.47
N SER A 257 -12.49 14.39 3.45
CA SER A 257 -13.47 15.10 2.63
C SER A 257 -13.50 14.59 1.21
N GLY A 258 -14.59 13.92 0.84
CA GLY A 258 -14.89 13.54 -0.54
C GLY A 258 -15.52 12.16 -0.56
N ASP A 259 -15.65 11.55 -1.73
CA ASP A 259 -16.29 10.23 -1.80
C ASP A 259 -15.21 9.14 -1.67
N ASP A 260 -15.00 8.64 -0.45
CA ASP A 260 -13.89 7.74 -0.14
C ASP A 260 -14.28 6.25 -0.23
N ARG A 261 -13.28 5.40 -0.40
CA ARG A 261 -13.46 3.94 -0.48
C ARG A 261 -12.58 3.25 0.56
N PHE A 262 -13.21 2.59 1.51
CA PHE A 262 -12.54 1.77 2.52
C PHE A 262 -12.50 0.31 2.07
N VAL A 263 -11.30 -0.19 1.77
CA VAL A 263 -11.07 -1.51 1.21
C VAL A 263 -10.66 -2.49 2.30
N PHE A 264 -11.40 -3.58 2.40
CA PHE A 264 -11.09 -4.69 3.29
C PHE A 264 -10.54 -5.87 2.47
N GLY A 265 -9.31 -6.29 2.75
CA GLY A 265 -8.64 -7.40 2.07
C GLY A 265 -8.70 -8.74 2.83
N LEU A 266 -8.66 -9.88 2.11
CA LEU A 266 -8.42 -11.20 2.70
C LEU A 266 -6.91 -11.49 2.80
N GLY A 267 -6.21 -10.80 3.69
CA GLY A 267 -4.93 -11.28 4.20
C GLY A 267 -5.15 -12.32 5.30
N THR A 268 -4.36 -13.39 5.35
CA THR A 268 -4.37 -14.33 6.49
C THR A 268 -3.40 -13.86 7.58
N PRO A 269 -3.79 -13.74 8.86
CA PRO A 269 -5.14 -13.80 9.41
C PRO A 269 -5.65 -12.39 9.75
N ARG A 270 -6.53 -11.88 8.88
CA ARG A 270 -7.82 -11.21 9.12
C ARG A 270 -7.85 -10.12 10.20
N SER A 271 -8.47 -8.99 9.87
CA SER A 271 -9.18 -8.15 10.84
C SER A 271 -10.05 -9.08 11.69
N ASP A 272 -9.54 -9.44 12.86
CA ASP A 272 -9.92 -10.63 13.59
C ASP A 272 -11.29 -10.36 14.19
N SER A 273 -12.34 -11.00 13.67
CA SER A 273 -13.61 -10.95 14.36
C SER A 273 -13.51 -11.56 15.75
N SER A 274 -12.43 -12.27 16.14
CA SER A 274 -12.12 -12.60 17.53
C SER A 274 -11.74 -11.32 18.33
N PRO A 275 -12.65 -10.81 19.17
CA PRO A 275 -12.41 -9.66 20.04
C PRO A 275 -11.67 -10.11 21.31
N VAL A 276 -10.94 -11.23 21.25
CA VAL A 276 -10.04 -11.64 22.33
C VAL A 276 -8.94 -10.59 22.48
N ASP A 277 -8.62 -9.86 21.39
CA ASP A 277 -7.89 -8.61 21.44
C ASP A 277 -8.63 -7.50 20.66
N PRO A 278 -9.29 -6.52 21.32
CA PRO A 278 -9.96 -5.39 20.65
C PRO A 278 -9.00 -4.47 19.87
N ASN A 279 -7.71 -4.77 19.93
CA ASN A 279 -6.64 -4.15 19.18
C ASN A 279 -6.51 -4.64 17.73
N LEU A 280 -7.39 -5.53 17.27
CA LEU A 280 -7.39 -6.12 15.93
C LEU A 280 -8.64 -5.74 15.11
N ILE A 281 -9.44 -4.78 15.60
CA ILE A 281 -10.66 -4.33 14.94
C ILE A 281 -10.40 -2.97 14.33
N ASP A 282 -10.69 -2.86 13.04
CA ASP A 282 -10.55 -1.62 12.30
C ASP A 282 -11.66 -0.63 12.67
N VAL A 283 -11.28 0.64 12.73
CA VAL A 283 -12.19 1.74 13.05
C VAL A 283 -12.11 2.79 11.95
N ILE A 284 -13.21 2.97 11.23
CA ILE A 284 -13.41 4.11 10.33
C ILE A 284 -14.02 5.25 11.15
N THR A 285 -13.32 6.38 11.21
CA THR A 285 -13.58 7.41 12.22
C THR A 285 -14.64 8.44 11.83
N ASP A 286 -14.89 8.61 10.53
CA ASP A 286 -15.71 9.67 9.97
C ASP A 286 -16.67 9.23 8.87
N PHE A 287 -16.89 7.92 8.69
CA PHE A 287 -17.69 7.36 7.60
C PHE A 287 -18.99 8.13 7.31
N GLU A 288 -19.20 8.45 6.04
CA GLU A 288 -20.32 9.22 5.53
C GLU A 288 -21.10 8.40 4.50
N GLY A 289 -22.24 7.84 4.90
CA GLY A 289 -23.01 6.93 4.04
C GLY A 289 -23.43 7.49 2.67
N ALA A 290 -23.71 6.60 1.74
CA ALA A 290 -24.01 6.90 0.35
C ALA A 290 -25.16 7.90 0.19
N GLY A 291 -24.94 8.86 -0.72
CA GLY A 291 -25.89 9.95 -0.97
C GLY A 291 -25.81 11.13 0.01
N ALA A 292 -24.91 11.07 1.01
CA ALA A 292 -24.39 12.25 1.68
C ALA A 292 -23.43 13.03 0.76
N ALA A 293 -23.03 14.25 1.17
CA ALA A 293 -21.93 14.93 0.50
C ALA A 293 -20.64 14.35 1.07
N GLY A 294 -19.83 13.72 0.22
CA GLY A 294 -18.73 12.83 0.63
C GLY A 294 -19.19 11.38 0.80
N GLY A 295 -20.00 10.86 -0.13
CA GLY A 295 -20.65 9.57 0.03
C GLY A 295 -19.65 8.41 -0.03
N ASP A 296 -19.13 8.02 1.11
CA ASP A 296 -18.18 6.94 1.31
C ASP A 296 -18.77 5.58 0.98
N LEU A 297 -17.88 4.68 0.57
CA LEU A 297 -18.22 3.30 0.23
C LEU A 297 -17.30 2.31 0.93
N ILE A 298 -17.90 1.21 1.37
CA ILE A 298 -17.19 0.04 1.87
C ILE A 298 -16.98 -0.93 0.71
N ASP A 299 -15.75 -1.38 0.54
CA ASP A 299 -15.37 -2.40 -0.42
C ASP A 299 -14.99 -3.68 0.32
N LEU A 300 -15.92 -4.62 0.34
CA LEU A 300 -15.71 -5.92 0.95
C LEU A 300 -14.83 -6.79 0.05
N PRO A 301 -14.10 -7.76 0.62
CA PRO A 301 -13.29 -8.63 -0.20
C PRO A 301 -14.13 -9.62 -1.01
N ALA A 302 -13.54 -10.19 -2.06
CA ALA A 302 -14.09 -11.37 -2.70
C ALA A 302 -14.03 -12.58 -1.74
N PHE A 303 -15.17 -12.93 -1.15
CA PHE A 303 -15.28 -13.97 -0.13
C PHE A 303 -14.94 -15.39 -0.62
N TRP A 304 -14.63 -16.28 0.34
CA TRP A 304 -14.25 -17.68 0.07
C TRP A 304 -15.25 -18.36 -0.86
N GLN A 305 -14.75 -19.12 -1.84
CA GLN A 305 -15.56 -19.83 -2.85
C GLN A 305 -16.51 -18.95 -3.69
N SER A 306 -16.39 -17.61 -3.63
CA SER A 306 -17.30 -16.68 -4.30
C SER A 306 -18.76 -16.89 -3.89
N LEU A 307 -19.00 -17.13 -2.59
CA LEU A 307 -20.35 -17.16 -2.04
C LEU A 307 -21.07 -15.83 -2.36
N PRO A 308 -22.34 -15.87 -2.80
CA PRO A 308 -23.14 -14.67 -2.97
C PRO A 308 -23.31 -13.91 -1.65
N LEU A 309 -23.26 -12.58 -1.71
CA LEU A 309 -23.47 -11.70 -0.57
C LEU A 309 -24.95 -11.45 -0.32
N VAL A 310 -25.38 -11.63 0.93
CA VAL A 310 -26.68 -11.20 1.45
C VAL A 310 -26.49 -10.03 2.41
N PHE A 311 -27.26 -8.96 2.20
CA PHE A 311 -27.43 -7.92 3.20
C PHE A 311 -28.56 -8.30 4.15
N ALA A 312 -28.22 -8.92 5.28
CA ALA A 312 -29.18 -9.35 6.29
C ALA A 312 -29.79 -8.17 7.08
N GLY A 313 -29.19 -6.97 6.96
CA GLY A 313 -29.70 -5.73 7.54
C GLY A 313 -29.35 -5.54 9.02
N GLU A 314 -30.19 -4.77 9.74
CA GLU A 314 -29.98 -4.51 11.17
C GLU A 314 -30.20 -5.81 11.96
N ALA A 315 -29.22 -6.16 12.79
CA ALA A 315 -29.23 -7.35 13.60
C ALA A 315 -30.52 -7.49 14.43
N PRO A 316 -31.21 -8.65 14.41
CA PRO A 316 -32.51 -8.83 15.04
C PRO A 316 -32.47 -8.79 16.59
N GLN A 317 -31.29 -8.88 17.20
CA GLN A 317 -31.00 -8.65 18.63
C GLN A 317 -29.65 -7.95 18.74
N ILE A 318 -29.37 -7.30 19.88
CA ILE A 318 -28.00 -6.84 20.19
C ILE A 318 -27.10 -8.08 20.16
N PHE A 319 -26.23 -8.18 19.16
CA PHE A 319 -25.16 -9.18 19.18
C PHE A 319 -24.27 -8.82 20.36
N VAL A 320 -24.36 -9.64 21.40
CA VAL A 320 -23.47 -9.52 22.54
C VAL A 320 -22.18 -10.23 22.15
N HIS A 321 -21.04 -9.59 22.41
CA HIS A 321 -19.70 -10.12 22.13
C HIS A 321 -19.31 -11.37 22.96
N ASP A 322 -20.28 -12.19 23.36
CA ASP A 322 -20.07 -13.37 24.18
C ASP A 322 -19.59 -14.54 23.30
N ASN A 323 -18.41 -15.08 23.61
CA ASN A 323 -17.78 -16.24 22.95
C ASN A 323 -17.39 -16.07 21.47
N ILE A 324 -17.17 -14.84 21.01
CA ILE A 324 -16.64 -14.64 19.64
C ILE A 324 -15.21 -15.20 19.53
N GLY A 325 -14.91 -15.87 18.42
CA GLY A 325 -13.67 -16.63 18.21
C GLY A 325 -13.52 -17.89 19.06
N GLN A 326 -14.59 -18.38 19.69
CA GLN A 326 -14.63 -19.67 20.38
C GLN A 326 -15.54 -20.64 19.60
N ASP A 327 -15.33 -21.95 19.78
CA ASP A 327 -16.17 -22.98 19.17
C ASP A 327 -17.67 -22.79 19.53
N GLY A 328 -18.53 -22.47 18.55
CA GLY A 328 -19.99 -22.42 18.72
C GLY A 328 -20.73 -21.51 17.74
N VAL A 329 -21.92 -21.94 17.29
CA VAL A 329 -22.80 -21.17 16.39
C VAL A 329 -23.37 -19.94 17.11
N GLN A 330 -23.18 -18.77 16.51
CA GLN A 330 -23.63 -17.46 17.00
C GLN A 330 -24.79 -16.88 16.20
N MET A 331 -24.93 -17.32 14.94
CA MET A 331 -26.05 -16.98 14.07
C MET A 331 -27.28 -17.88 14.30
N PRO A 332 -28.47 -17.49 13.81
CA PRO A 332 -29.61 -18.40 13.70
C PRO A 332 -29.24 -19.68 12.94
N GLU A 333 -29.79 -20.84 13.35
CA GLU A 333 -29.45 -22.15 12.76
C GLU A 333 -29.75 -22.20 11.25
N GLU A 334 -30.77 -21.46 10.82
CA GLU A 334 -31.17 -21.30 9.42
C GLU A 334 -30.18 -20.53 8.54
N TRP A 335 -29.23 -19.79 9.12
CA TRP A 335 -28.21 -19.03 8.39
C TRP A 335 -26.88 -19.78 8.30
N VAL A 336 -26.76 -20.93 8.97
CA VAL A 336 -25.51 -21.69 9.03
C VAL A 336 -25.39 -22.63 7.84
N GLY A 337 -24.39 -22.41 6.98
CA GLY A 337 -24.06 -23.30 5.88
C GLY A 337 -25.11 -23.29 4.79
N ASP A 338 -25.78 -22.16 4.60
CA ASP A 338 -26.87 -22.00 3.65
C ASP A 338 -26.40 -21.56 2.25
N GLY A 339 -25.10 -21.31 2.11
CA GLY A 339 -24.42 -20.96 0.87
C GLY A 339 -24.26 -19.47 0.65
N LEU A 340 -24.45 -18.63 1.66
CA LEU A 340 -24.40 -17.17 1.57
C LEU A 340 -23.35 -16.59 2.51
N ALA A 341 -22.71 -15.49 2.10
CA ALA A 341 -21.94 -14.66 3.00
C ALA A 341 -22.86 -13.57 3.58
N ASP A 342 -23.00 -13.56 4.89
CA ASP A 342 -23.99 -12.72 5.59
C ASP A 342 -23.38 -11.43 6.11
N VAL A 343 -23.88 -10.30 5.60
CA VAL A 343 -23.55 -8.97 6.09
C VAL A 343 -24.67 -8.46 6.98
N LEU A 344 -24.36 -8.18 8.24
CA LEU A 344 -25.28 -7.61 9.23
C LEU A 344 -24.61 -6.49 10.01
N TRP A 345 -25.43 -5.61 10.57
CA TRP A 345 -24.93 -4.48 11.32
C TRP A 345 -25.77 -4.19 12.56
N GLN A 346 -25.18 -3.50 13.54
CA GLN A 346 -25.92 -2.96 14.67
C GLN A 346 -25.39 -1.60 15.07
N HIS A 347 -26.26 -0.72 15.58
CA HIS A 347 -25.83 0.53 16.19
C HIS A 347 -25.76 0.39 17.72
N VAL A 348 -24.56 0.43 18.27
CA VAL A 348 -24.30 0.23 19.70
C VAL A 348 -23.22 1.19 20.18
N ASN A 349 -23.40 1.74 21.38
CA ASN A 349 -22.45 2.68 22.00
C ASN A 349 -22.11 3.93 21.15
N GLY A 350 -22.99 4.32 20.21
CA GLY A 350 -22.80 5.51 19.37
C GLY A 350 -21.96 5.27 18.11
N ARG A 351 -21.72 4.01 17.75
CA ARG A 351 -21.09 3.58 16.50
C ARG A 351 -21.93 2.51 15.82
N VAL A 352 -21.73 2.32 14.52
CA VAL A 352 -22.19 1.14 13.79
C VAL A 352 -21.10 0.07 13.87
N GLU A 353 -21.49 -1.16 14.17
CA GLU A 353 -20.63 -2.34 14.08
C GLU A 353 -21.11 -3.17 12.91
N VAL A 354 -20.21 -3.50 11.98
CA VAL A 354 -20.50 -4.32 10.80
C VAL A 354 -19.84 -5.68 10.99
N TRP A 355 -20.62 -6.72 10.73
CA TRP A 355 -20.23 -8.11 10.88
C TRP A 355 -20.45 -8.82 9.55
N VAL A 356 -19.45 -9.56 9.09
CA VAL A 356 -19.54 -10.35 7.87
C VAL A 356 -19.13 -11.78 8.15
N ASP A 357 -20.09 -12.70 8.13
CA ASP A 357 -19.79 -14.13 8.11
C ASP A 357 -19.42 -14.50 6.67
N ALA A 358 -18.12 -14.65 6.46
CA ALA A 358 -17.50 -14.82 5.15
C ALA A 358 -17.34 -16.29 4.76
N ASN A 359 -17.40 -17.18 5.74
CA ASN A 359 -17.14 -18.61 5.57
C ASN A 359 -18.42 -19.46 5.67
N ASP A 360 -19.56 -18.83 5.99
CA ASP A 360 -20.90 -19.44 6.07
C ASP A 360 -20.94 -20.58 7.10
N ASP A 361 -20.23 -20.43 8.22
CA ASP A 361 -20.23 -21.39 9.32
C ASP A 361 -21.05 -20.93 10.53
N GLY A 362 -21.60 -19.72 10.49
CA GLY A 362 -22.42 -19.12 11.54
C GLY A 362 -21.64 -18.71 12.78
N GLN A 363 -20.31 -18.69 12.73
CA GLN A 363 -19.42 -18.35 13.83
C GLN A 363 -18.52 -17.20 13.39
N PHE A 364 -18.60 -16.06 14.08
CA PHE A 364 -17.65 -14.97 13.82
C PHE A 364 -16.29 -15.35 14.42
N SER A 365 -15.41 -15.86 13.59
CA SER A 365 -14.13 -16.44 14.01
C SER A 365 -13.02 -16.10 13.03
N GLU A 366 -11.92 -16.86 13.06
CA GLU A 366 -10.88 -16.75 12.05
C GLU A 366 -11.48 -17.17 10.69
N GLY A 367 -12.07 -16.21 10.00
CA GLY A 367 -13.06 -16.49 8.97
C GLY A 367 -13.50 -15.21 8.30
N ASP A 368 -13.83 -14.29 9.19
CA ASP A 368 -14.93 -13.36 9.07
C ASP A 368 -14.42 -11.94 9.32
N LEU A 369 -15.28 -10.95 9.10
CA LEU A 369 -14.91 -9.55 9.26
C LEU A 369 -15.73 -8.89 10.36
N LEU A 370 -15.06 -8.07 11.14
CA LEU A 370 -15.66 -7.14 12.09
C LEU A 370 -14.94 -5.80 11.99
N PHE A 371 -15.68 -4.73 11.72
CA PHE A 371 -15.14 -3.38 11.75
C PHE A 371 -16.18 -2.39 12.26
N TYR A 372 -15.69 -1.23 12.69
CA TYR A 372 -16.50 -0.18 13.29
C TYR A 372 -16.57 1.05 12.40
N LEU A 373 -17.77 1.60 12.29
CA LEU A 373 -18.05 2.84 11.58
C LEU A 373 -18.56 3.88 12.56
N ASN A 374 -17.88 5.01 12.64
CA ASN A 374 -18.39 6.22 13.27
C ASN A 374 -19.05 7.12 12.21
N GLY A 375 -19.66 8.25 12.59
CA GLY A 375 -20.28 9.18 11.64
C GLY A 375 -21.74 8.88 11.28
N ILE A 376 -22.11 7.61 11.10
CA ILE A 376 -23.47 7.18 10.76
C ILE A 376 -24.27 6.57 11.93
N GLN A 377 -25.58 6.42 11.74
CA GLN A 377 -26.51 5.76 12.68
C GLN A 377 -27.19 4.53 12.08
N SER A 378 -27.13 4.36 10.76
CA SER A 378 -27.75 3.29 10.01
C SER A 378 -26.91 2.96 8.80
N LEU A 379 -26.91 1.70 8.41
CA LEU A 379 -26.19 1.19 7.24
C LEU A 379 -27.18 0.55 6.26
N ASN A 380 -26.92 0.70 4.97
CA ASN A 380 -27.74 0.19 3.88
C ASN A 380 -26.86 -0.34 2.74
N GLU A 381 -27.48 -1.03 1.78
CA GLU A 381 -26.76 -1.66 0.66
C GLU A 381 -26.01 -0.64 -0.23
N ASP A 382 -26.50 0.59 -0.36
CA ASP A 382 -25.84 1.61 -1.19
C ASP A 382 -24.52 2.10 -0.57
N ASP A 383 -24.29 1.84 0.72
CA ASP A 383 -23.03 2.18 1.43
C ASP A 383 -21.87 1.23 1.05
N PHE A 384 -22.11 0.28 0.16
CA PHE A 384 -21.12 -0.68 -0.31
C PHE A 384 -20.90 -0.56 -1.81
N VAL A 385 -19.69 -0.89 -2.23
CA VAL A 385 -19.36 -1.08 -3.66
C VAL A 385 -19.97 -2.40 -4.15
N ASP A 386 -20.02 -3.38 -3.27
CA ASP A 386 -20.50 -4.72 -3.53
C ASP A 386 -21.97 -4.76 -3.94
N ASN A 387 -22.32 -5.73 -4.78
CA ASN A 387 -23.72 -5.98 -5.13
C ASN A 387 -24.28 -7.10 -4.26
N PHE A 388 -25.29 -6.78 -3.46
CA PHE A 388 -26.09 -7.74 -2.73
C PHE A 388 -27.16 -8.34 -3.63
N VAL A 389 -26.76 -9.31 -4.45
CA VAL A 389 -27.65 -9.99 -5.40
C VAL A 389 -28.41 -11.16 -4.79
N ALA A 390 -28.04 -11.58 -3.57
CA ALA A 390 -28.71 -12.67 -2.90
C ALA A 390 -29.75 -12.17 -1.90
N TRP A 391 -30.82 -12.95 -1.75
CA TRP A 391 -31.88 -12.70 -0.78
C TRP A 391 -32.30 -13.99 -0.08
N ARG A 392 -32.48 -13.89 1.23
CA ARG A 392 -32.94 -14.98 2.10
C ARG A 392 -34.33 -14.68 2.63
N GLY A 393 -35.26 -15.60 2.41
CA GLY A 393 -36.61 -15.56 2.96
C GLY A 393 -36.67 -15.89 4.45
N THR A 394 -37.87 -15.78 5.01
CA THR A 394 -38.20 -16.14 6.38
C THR A 394 -38.95 -17.47 6.41
N ALA A 395 -39.02 -18.13 7.57
CA ALA A 395 -39.82 -19.36 7.80
C ALA A 395 -41.35 -19.23 7.53
N SER A 396 -41.82 -18.08 7.05
CA SER A 396 -43.24 -17.74 6.83
C SER A 396 -43.45 -17.38 5.38
N ASP A 397 -44.70 -17.42 4.91
CA ASP A 397 -45.06 -17.05 3.53
C ASP A 397 -44.51 -15.65 3.17
N ASP A 398 -43.49 -15.62 2.30
CA ASP A 398 -42.90 -14.39 1.80
C ASP A 398 -43.50 -13.96 0.46
N VAL A 399 -43.51 -12.65 0.22
CA VAL A 399 -43.83 -12.08 -1.09
C VAL A 399 -42.78 -11.06 -1.46
N GLN A 400 -41.88 -11.42 -2.38
CA GLN A 400 -40.74 -10.60 -2.76
C GLN A 400 -40.67 -10.41 -4.27
N SER A 401 -40.44 -9.17 -4.69
CA SER A 401 -40.13 -8.81 -6.07
C SER A 401 -38.72 -8.23 -6.13
N PHE A 402 -37.90 -8.76 -7.04
CA PHE A 402 -36.51 -8.35 -7.20
C PHE A 402 -36.36 -7.28 -8.29
N ASP A 403 -35.21 -6.61 -8.31
CA ASP A 403 -34.91 -5.58 -9.29
C ASP A 403 -34.54 -6.20 -10.66
N SER A 404 -33.93 -5.40 -11.54
CA SER A 404 -33.51 -5.84 -12.87
C SER A 404 -32.12 -6.48 -12.92
N LYS A 405 -31.51 -6.80 -11.78
CA LYS A 405 -30.20 -7.47 -11.70
C LYS A 405 -30.38 -9.00 -11.79
N ASP A 406 -29.28 -9.72 -11.91
CA ASP A 406 -29.29 -11.18 -11.81
C ASP A 406 -29.37 -11.56 -10.32
N ASN A 407 -30.57 -11.87 -9.81
CA ASN A 407 -30.77 -12.13 -8.39
C ASN A 407 -30.74 -13.63 -8.05
N ILE A 408 -30.36 -13.96 -6.83
CA ILE A 408 -30.44 -15.30 -6.25
C ILE A 408 -31.34 -15.23 -5.02
N ALA A 409 -32.46 -15.95 -5.02
CA ALA A 409 -33.41 -15.90 -3.93
C ALA A 409 -33.73 -17.29 -3.39
N TYR A 410 -33.75 -17.42 -2.07
CA TYR A 410 -34.11 -18.65 -1.38
C TYR A 410 -35.37 -18.42 -0.54
N GLY A 411 -36.48 -19.08 -0.90
CA GLY A 411 -37.64 -19.19 -0.02
C GLY A 411 -37.34 -20.13 1.15
N VAL A 412 -37.72 -19.79 2.38
CA VAL A 412 -37.39 -20.58 3.57
C VAL A 412 -38.68 -21.11 4.20
N ASP A 413 -39.07 -22.36 3.93
CA ASP A 413 -40.37 -22.91 4.42
C ASP A 413 -41.57 -22.02 4.00
N GLY A 414 -42.80 -22.32 4.42
CA GLY A 414 -43.97 -21.50 4.05
C GLY A 414 -44.39 -21.59 2.58
N ASP A 415 -45.44 -20.84 2.23
CA ASP A 415 -45.97 -20.71 0.86
C ASP A 415 -45.47 -19.40 0.21
N ASP A 416 -44.23 -19.40 -0.29
CA ASP A 416 -43.58 -18.20 -0.84
C ASP A 416 -44.03 -17.82 -2.25
N THR A 417 -44.05 -16.51 -2.53
CA THR A 417 -44.26 -15.92 -3.85
C THR A 417 -43.10 -14.99 -4.20
N LEU A 418 -42.16 -15.52 -4.98
CA LEU A 418 -40.98 -14.79 -5.46
C LEU A 418 -41.12 -14.43 -6.94
N SER A 419 -40.75 -13.20 -7.31
CA SER A 419 -40.76 -12.75 -8.71
C SER A 419 -39.51 -11.92 -9.05
N GLY A 420 -38.69 -12.39 -9.99
CA GLY A 420 -37.68 -11.57 -10.64
C GLY A 420 -38.30 -10.62 -11.68
N GLU A 421 -37.71 -9.44 -11.88
CA GLU A 421 -38.03 -8.57 -13.01
C GLU A 421 -37.25 -8.98 -14.27
N ASP A 422 -36.42 -8.09 -14.82
CA ASP A 422 -35.48 -8.42 -15.90
C ASP A 422 -34.20 -9.02 -15.29
N GLY A 423 -33.45 -9.86 -16.01
CA GLY A 423 -32.24 -10.52 -15.50
C GLY A 423 -32.30 -12.05 -15.60
N ASP A 424 -31.17 -12.71 -15.33
CA ASP A 424 -31.08 -14.17 -15.23
C ASP A 424 -31.23 -14.60 -13.76
N ASP A 425 -32.44 -14.49 -13.20
CA ASP A 425 -32.72 -14.79 -11.78
C ASP A 425 -32.74 -16.30 -11.48
N ALA A 426 -32.20 -16.67 -10.32
CA ALA A 426 -32.26 -18.00 -9.73
C ALA A 426 -33.11 -17.99 -8.46
N LEU A 427 -34.37 -18.43 -8.57
CA LEU A 427 -35.32 -18.51 -7.44
C LEU A 427 -35.49 -19.97 -7.03
N TYR A 428 -35.13 -20.31 -5.78
CA TYR A 428 -35.07 -21.68 -5.26
C TYR A 428 -36.18 -22.02 -4.28
#